data_AF-A0A7L8RYP7-F1
#
_entry.id   AF-A0A7L8RYP7-F1
#
_cell.length_a   1.000
_cell.length_b   1.000
_cell.length_c   1.000
_cell.angle_alpha   90.00
_cell.angle_beta   90.00
_cell.angle_gamma   90.00
#
_symmetry.space_group_name_H-M   'P 1'
#
loop_
_entity.id
_entity.type
_entity.pdbx_description
1 polymer ?
#
loop_
_entity_poly.entity_id
_entity_poly.type
_entity_poly.pdbx_seq_one_letter_code
_entity_poly.pdbx_strand_id
1 'polypeptide(L)'
;MESVEQSTAEQPNNRTKGRWERLLEADRRLAKRVEAVEKSGTIRIAAAGVAVVGIFILGGTIWQILSDYEARSAERIERAWARLLLPAGGNIGKASGLQTLLDAGTPLDDVDLSCQAIGDFDDASKTCSNAPIFRGFTYVDAKRRGHNDRVTVGNLNLSDASMMEFTIRNVFMSDVRLDRAVWYDCLVEDSYINSGYAPERIENCALRNSVFYLDFDKTELGNVEVSGSIFTTFPAGEVARAWAWADNRPNISASGSGSETEISNLHRGVTLCRPLPAGTSLPEQDPRTHEKHAMPECEIMTWEQAKEAYPKGQKEDPIDAFDGT
;
A
#
# COMPACT_ATOMS: atom_id res chain seq x y z
N MET A 1 80.75 31.89 -27.26
CA MET A 1 79.93 31.02 -26.38
C MET A 1 79.48 31.89 -25.23
N GLU A 2 78.36 32.57 -25.40
CA GLU A 2 77.79 33.51 -24.43
C GLU A 2 76.55 32.86 -23.82
N SER A 3 76.60 32.67 -22.51
CA SER A 3 75.52 32.14 -21.67
C SER A 3 74.52 33.26 -21.36
N VAL A 4 73.29 33.11 -21.83
CA VAL A 4 72.16 34.00 -21.53
C VAL A 4 71.44 33.46 -20.29
N GLU A 5 71.60 34.14 -19.16
CA GLU A 5 70.84 33.91 -17.94
C GLU A 5 69.41 34.47 -18.11
N GLN A 6 68.41 33.59 -18.14
CA GLN A 6 67.00 33.98 -18.06
C GLN A 6 66.54 33.99 -16.59
N SER A 7 66.56 35.17 -16.00
CA SER A 7 65.91 35.49 -14.73
C SER A 7 64.38 35.42 -14.89
N THR A 8 63.78 34.33 -14.44
CA THR A 8 62.32 34.18 -14.33
C THR A 8 61.86 34.87 -13.04
N ALA A 9 61.28 36.07 -13.19
CA ALA A 9 60.63 36.78 -12.09
C ALA A 9 59.35 36.04 -11.68
N GLU A 10 59.36 35.51 -10.45
CA GLU A 10 58.25 34.84 -9.80
C GLU A 10 57.10 35.83 -9.55
N GLN A 11 55.97 35.64 -10.23
CA GLN A 11 54.77 36.47 -10.01
C GLN A 11 54.19 36.21 -8.62
N PRO A 12 53.88 37.25 -7.82
CA PRO A 12 53.36 37.08 -6.48
C PRO A 12 52.03 36.32 -6.48
N ASN A 13 52.03 35.22 -5.75
CA ASN A 13 50.95 34.25 -5.65
C ASN A 13 49.69 34.86 -5.00
N ASN A 14 48.80 35.41 -5.83
CA ASN A 14 47.54 36.07 -5.45
C ASN A 14 46.43 35.06 -5.04
N ARG A 15 46.78 34.01 -4.28
CA ARG A 15 45.90 32.89 -3.93
C ARG A 15 45.10 33.08 -2.63
N THR A 16 45.32 34.15 -1.87
CA THR A 16 44.67 34.38 -0.57
C THR A 16 43.64 35.50 -0.57
N LYS A 17 43.21 36.03 -1.72
CA LYS A 17 41.95 36.80 -1.75
C LYS A 17 40.81 35.87 -1.39
N GLY A 18 40.27 36.04 -0.18
CA GLY A 18 39.18 35.25 0.35
C GLY A 18 37.99 35.27 -0.60
N ARG A 19 37.27 34.14 -0.69
CA ARG A 19 36.08 34.01 -1.57
C ARG A 19 35.10 35.19 -1.40
N TRP A 20 35.03 35.75 -0.19
CA TRP A 20 34.25 36.92 0.17
C TRP A 20 34.73 38.24 -0.46
N GLU A 21 36.03 38.51 -0.52
CA GLU A 21 36.55 39.72 -1.17
C GLU A 21 36.35 39.70 -2.68
N ARG A 22 36.41 38.51 -3.30
CA ARG A 22 36.08 38.34 -4.73
C ARG A 22 34.60 38.56 -5.00
N LEU A 23 33.71 38.14 -4.10
CA LEU A 23 32.28 38.42 -4.20
C LEU A 23 31.99 39.91 -4.03
N LEU A 24 32.63 40.59 -3.07
CA LEU A 24 32.47 42.03 -2.85
C LEU A 24 33.04 42.90 -3.99
N GLU A 25 34.17 42.50 -4.58
CA GLU A 25 34.71 43.17 -5.79
C GLU A 25 33.81 42.94 -7.01
N ALA A 26 33.19 41.76 -7.15
CA ALA A 26 32.22 41.48 -8.20
C ALA A 26 30.95 42.34 -8.03
N ASP A 27 30.44 42.46 -6.80
CA ASP A 27 29.27 43.27 -6.48
C ASP A 27 29.49 44.76 -6.76
N ARG A 28 30.64 45.32 -6.41
CA ARG A 28 30.98 46.72 -6.73
C ARG A 28 31.05 46.97 -8.24
N ARG A 29 31.54 46.00 -9.01
CA ARG A 29 31.57 46.10 -10.49
C ARG A 29 30.17 46.01 -11.09
N LEU A 30 29.29 45.18 -10.51
CA LEU A 30 27.89 45.09 -10.89
C LEU A 30 27.14 46.40 -10.55
N ALA A 31 27.31 46.94 -9.34
CA ALA A 31 26.66 48.19 -8.92
C ALA A 31 26.97 49.37 -9.86
N LYS A 32 28.24 49.56 -10.26
CA LYS A 32 28.61 50.60 -11.24
C LYS A 32 28.00 50.39 -12.63
N ARG A 33 27.78 49.13 -13.04
CA ARG A 33 27.12 48.81 -14.32
C ARG A 33 25.60 49.02 -14.23
N VAL A 34 25.00 48.74 -13.07
CA VAL A 34 23.57 48.97 -12.82
C VAL A 34 23.25 50.47 -12.86
N GLU A 35 24.09 51.32 -12.28
CA GLU A 35 23.90 52.79 -12.31
C GLU A 35 23.98 53.36 -13.75
N ALA A 36 24.84 52.78 -14.61
CA ALA A 36 24.92 53.14 -16.03
C ALA A 36 23.71 52.66 -16.86
N VAL A 37 23.17 51.49 -16.52
CA VAL A 37 21.92 50.94 -17.09
C VAL A 37 20.72 51.80 -16.68
N GLU A 38 20.73 52.32 -15.46
CA GLU A 38 19.62 53.06 -14.88
C GLU A 38 19.37 54.42 -15.57
N LYS A 39 20.42 55.04 -16.11
CA LYS A 39 20.37 56.36 -16.76
C LYS A 39 19.95 56.34 -18.24
N SER A 40 19.86 55.16 -18.85
CA SER A 40 19.58 54.98 -20.27
C SER A 40 18.21 54.33 -20.51
N GLY A 41 17.25 55.11 -21.02
CA GLY A 41 15.89 54.63 -21.30
C GLY A 41 15.84 53.45 -22.28
N THR A 42 16.77 53.37 -23.22
CA THR A 42 16.88 52.26 -24.19
C THR A 42 17.38 50.97 -23.55
N ILE A 43 18.31 51.05 -22.59
CA ILE A 43 18.84 49.86 -21.91
C ILE A 43 17.79 49.26 -20.96
N ARG A 44 16.96 50.08 -20.31
CA ARG A 44 15.81 49.59 -19.50
C ARG A 44 14.83 48.77 -20.33
N ILE A 45 14.49 49.23 -21.54
CA ILE A 45 13.59 48.50 -22.45
C ILE A 45 14.24 47.18 -22.91
N ALA A 46 15.53 47.19 -23.25
CA ALA A 46 16.25 45.98 -23.64
C ALA A 46 16.35 44.96 -22.49
N ALA A 47 16.64 45.41 -21.27
CA ALA A 47 16.70 44.57 -20.08
C ALA A 47 15.33 43.95 -19.74
N ALA A 48 14.25 44.75 -19.82
CA ALA A 48 12.89 44.25 -19.68
C ALA A 48 12.57 43.18 -20.74
N GLY A 49 12.98 43.42 -22.00
CA GLY A 49 12.83 42.44 -23.08
C GLY A 49 13.54 41.11 -22.79
N VAL A 50 14.78 41.15 -22.32
CA VAL A 50 15.54 39.93 -21.94
C VAL A 50 14.88 39.21 -20.76
N ALA A 51 14.40 39.93 -19.74
CA ALA A 51 13.72 39.33 -18.60
C ALA A 51 12.43 38.61 -19.01
N VAL A 52 11.63 39.23 -19.89
CA VAL A 52 10.41 38.62 -20.43
C VAL A 52 10.75 37.34 -21.20
N VAL A 53 11.74 37.37 -22.10
CA VAL A 53 12.20 36.17 -22.83
C VAL A 53 12.66 35.08 -21.85
N GLY A 54 13.40 35.43 -20.80
CA GLY A 54 13.84 34.50 -19.76
C GLY A 54 12.67 33.82 -19.04
N ILE A 55 11.62 34.57 -18.67
CA ILE A 55 10.41 34.02 -18.05
C ILE A 55 9.70 33.06 -19.02
N PHE A 56 9.59 33.41 -20.30
CA PHE A 56 8.98 32.53 -21.31
C PHE A 56 9.77 31.22 -21.47
N ILE A 57 11.11 31.27 -21.47
CA ILE A 57 11.95 30.06 -21.53
C ILE A 57 11.73 29.20 -20.28
N LEU A 58 11.77 29.78 -19.08
CA LEU A 58 11.53 29.05 -17.84
C LEU A 58 10.14 28.42 -17.81
N GLY A 59 9.09 29.19 -18.18
CA GLY A 59 7.74 28.68 -18.31
C GLY A 59 7.64 27.52 -19.31
N GLY A 60 8.29 27.63 -20.48
CA GLY A 60 8.35 26.57 -21.48
C GLY A 60 9.03 25.30 -20.94
N THR A 61 10.14 25.43 -20.20
CA THR A 61 10.83 24.28 -19.61
C THR A 61 9.99 23.58 -18.54
N ILE A 62 9.31 24.34 -17.66
CA ILE A 62 8.42 23.76 -16.65
C ILE A 62 7.28 23.01 -17.33
N TRP A 63 6.67 23.59 -18.37
CA TRP A 63 5.59 22.94 -19.11
C TRP A 63 6.05 21.67 -19.82
N GLN A 64 7.25 21.66 -20.42
CA GLN A 64 7.83 20.45 -21.01
C GLN A 64 8.07 19.34 -19.98
N ILE A 65 8.57 19.70 -18.79
CA ILE A 65 8.79 18.76 -17.70
C ILE A 65 7.46 18.14 -17.26
N LEU A 66 6.42 18.96 -17.05
CA LEU A 66 5.10 18.48 -16.66
C LEU A 66 4.49 17.57 -17.73
N SER A 67 4.60 17.94 -19.00
CA SER A 67 4.11 17.13 -20.12
C SER A 67 4.84 15.79 -20.25
N ASP A 68 6.16 15.76 -20.06
CA ASP A 68 6.94 14.51 -20.07
C ASP A 68 6.62 13.63 -18.86
N TYR A 69 6.34 14.22 -17.69
CA TYR A 69 5.87 13.47 -16.52
C TYR A 69 4.52 12.79 -16.76
N GLU A 70 3.56 13.48 -17.39
CA GLU A 70 2.26 12.93 -17.75
C GLU A 70 2.38 11.82 -18.81
N ALA A 71 3.21 12.02 -19.84
CA ALA A 71 3.42 10.99 -20.87
C ALA A 71 4.01 9.71 -20.27
N ARG A 72 5.00 9.84 -19.37
CA ARG A 72 5.63 8.69 -18.71
C ARG A 72 4.72 8.01 -17.68
N SER A 73 3.80 8.74 -17.04
CA SER A 73 2.84 8.12 -16.12
C SER A 73 1.81 7.30 -16.88
N ALA A 74 1.28 7.83 -18.00
CA ALA A 74 0.36 7.11 -18.88
C ALA A 74 1.00 5.82 -19.42
N GLU A 75 2.24 5.87 -19.89
CA GLU A 75 2.96 4.69 -20.38
C GLU A 75 3.18 3.64 -19.28
N ARG A 76 3.43 4.05 -18.03
CA ARG A 76 3.54 3.12 -16.90
C ARG A 76 2.21 2.42 -16.60
N ILE A 77 1.10 3.16 -16.63
CA ILE A 77 -0.25 2.63 -16.41
C ILE A 77 -0.62 1.65 -17.53
N GLU A 78 -0.36 2.01 -18.79
CA GLU A 78 -0.63 1.13 -19.94
C GLU A 78 0.16 -0.18 -19.85
N ARG A 79 1.46 -0.11 -19.53
CA ARG A 79 2.28 -1.30 -19.31
C ARG A 79 1.81 -2.13 -18.11
N ALA A 80 1.31 -1.48 -17.06
CA ALA A 80 0.77 -2.17 -15.90
C ALA A 80 -0.50 -2.96 -16.26
N TRP A 81 -1.43 -2.35 -16.99
CA TRP A 81 -2.60 -3.03 -17.55
C TRP A 81 -2.22 -4.20 -18.45
N ALA A 82 -1.27 -3.98 -19.37
CA ALA A 82 -0.82 -5.04 -20.29
C ALA A 82 -0.24 -6.26 -19.55
N ARG A 83 0.49 -6.05 -18.45
CA ARG A 83 1.02 -7.15 -17.62
C ARG A 83 -0.08 -7.82 -16.80
N LEU A 84 -0.96 -7.02 -16.20
CA LEU A 84 -2.04 -7.50 -15.35
C LEU A 84 -2.99 -8.42 -16.14
N LEU A 85 -3.40 -7.98 -17.33
CA LEU A 85 -4.37 -8.64 -18.20
C LEU A 85 -3.76 -9.66 -19.17
N LEU A 86 -2.44 -9.92 -19.09
CA LEU A 86 -1.81 -10.92 -19.95
C LEU A 86 -2.41 -12.31 -19.66
N PRO A 87 -2.95 -13.05 -20.66
CA PRO A 87 -3.55 -14.37 -20.44
C PRO A 87 -2.47 -15.42 -20.28
N ALA A 88 -1.94 -15.53 -19.06
CA ALA A 88 -0.89 -16.44 -18.67
C ALA A 88 -0.91 -16.63 -17.16
N GLY A 89 -0.97 -17.89 -16.71
CA GLY A 89 -0.91 -18.25 -15.29
C GLY A 89 0.46 -17.99 -14.65
N GLY A 90 0.54 -18.25 -13.35
CA GLY A 90 1.76 -18.12 -12.55
C GLY A 90 2.11 -16.68 -12.15
N ASN A 91 3.32 -16.50 -11.62
CA ASN A 91 3.84 -15.22 -11.14
C ASN A 91 4.66 -14.51 -12.23
N ILE A 92 3.98 -13.95 -13.22
CA ILE A 92 4.61 -13.27 -14.37
C ILE A 92 4.64 -11.73 -14.21
N GLY A 93 4.61 -11.23 -12.97
CA GLY A 93 4.59 -9.79 -12.69
C GLY A 93 3.21 -9.16 -12.61
N LYS A 94 2.13 -9.95 -12.53
CA LYS A 94 0.75 -9.47 -12.35
C LYS A 94 0.59 -8.62 -11.10
N ALA A 95 1.17 -9.05 -9.98
CA ALA A 95 1.20 -8.27 -8.73
C ALA A 95 1.85 -6.90 -8.90
N SER A 96 2.95 -6.79 -9.64
CA SER A 96 3.59 -5.49 -9.91
C SER A 96 2.73 -4.57 -10.78
N GLY A 97 1.97 -5.16 -11.72
CA GLY A 97 0.99 -4.44 -12.52
C GLY A 97 -0.15 -3.92 -11.65
N LEU A 98 -0.76 -4.80 -10.85
CA LEU A 98 -1.80 -4.48 -9.89
C LEU A 98 -1.37 -3.35 -8.94
N GLN A 99 -0.19 -3.49 -8.33
CA GLN A 99 0.40 -2.47 -7.46
C GLN A 99 0.52 -1.11 -8.16
N THR A 100 1.06 -1.09 -9.39
CA THR A 100 1.24 0.16 -10.15
C THR A 100 -0.08 0.85 -10.43
N LEU A 101 -1.15 0.09 -10.72
CA LEU A 101 -2.49 0.64 -10.96
C LEU A 101 -3.10 1.19 -9.67
N LEU A 102 -2.99 0.45 -8.56
CA LEU A 102 -3.46 0.88 -7.25
C LEU A 102 -2.72 2.14 -6.77
N ASP A 103 -1.40 2.21 -6.91
CA ASP A 103 -0.57 3.37 -6.57
C ASP A 103 -0.91 4.60 -7.43
N ALA A 104 -1.27 4.38 -8.69
CA ALA A 104 -1.75 5.42 -9.59
C ALA A 104 -3.18 5.89 -9.26
N GLY A 105 -3.88 5.25 -8.32
CA GLY A 105 -5.29 5.50 -8.03
C GLY A 105 -6.20 5.17 -9.21
N THR A 106 -5.78 4.21 -10.04
CA THR A 106 -6.60 3.75 -11.17
C THR A 106 -7.73 2.87 -10.62
N PRO A 107 -9.00 3.15 -10.94
CA PRO A 107 -10.09 2.28 -10.52
C PRO A 107 -9.93 0.89 -11.15
N LEU A 108 -10.22 -0.14 -10.37
CA LEU A 108 -10.19 -1.55 -10.82
C LEU A 108 -11.61 -2.11 -10.96
N ASP A 109 -12.57 -1.22 -11.23
CA ASP A 109 -13.97 -1.58 -11.35
C ASP A 109 -14.23 -2.45 -12.59
N ASP A 110 -15.03 -3.50 -12.42
CA ASP A 110 -15.45 -4.42 -13.48
C ASP A 110 -14.29 -5.14 -14.20
N VAL A 111 -13.15 -5.30 -13.53
CA VAL A 111 -11.99 -6.01 -14.08
C VAL A 111 -12.10 -7.50 -13.78
N ASP A 112 -11.94 -8.33 -14.81
CA ASP A 112 -11.84 -9.78 -14.64
C ASP A 112 -10.38 -10.25 -14.57
N LEU A 113 -9.95 -10.57 -13.36
CA LEU A 113 -8.63 -11.15 -13.04
C LEU A 113 -8.73 -12.63 -12.64
N SER A 114 -9.85 -13.30 -12.95
CA SER A 114 -10.02 -14.72 -12.66
C SER A 114 -9.07 -15.58 -13.50
N CYS A 115 -8.85 -16.83 -13.08
CA CYS A 115 -8.08 -17.77 -13.89
C CYS A 115 -8.69 -17.98 -15.29
N GLN A 116 -10.01 -17.90 -15.43
CA GLN A 116 -10.68 -17.99 -16.72
C GLN A 116 -10.26 -16.87 -17.69
N ALA A 117 -10.07 -15.66 -17.18
CA ALA A 117 -9.71 -14.50 -18.00
C ALA A 117 -8.20 -14.40 -18.25
N ILE A 118 -7.39 -14.63 -17.21
CA ILE A 118 -5.96 -14.29 -17.26
C ILE A 118 -5.00 -15.42 -16.86
N GLY A 119 -5.51 -16.62 -16.56
CA GLY A 119 -4.73 -17.81 -16.25
C GLY A 119 -4.78 -18.87 -17.37
N ASP A 120 -4.33 -20.08 -17.07
CA ASP A 120 -4.44 -21.22 -18.01
C ASP A 120 -5.69 -22.03 -17.66
N PHE A 121 -6.85 -21.60 -18.16
CA PHE A 121 -8.13 -22.26 -17.93
C PHE A 121 -8.43 -23.33 -18.97
N ASP A 122 -8.77 -24.53 -18.53
CA ASP A 122 -9.22 -25.60 -19.40
C ASP A 122 -10.74 -25.56 -19.54
N ASP A 123 -11.19 -25.12 -20.72
CA ASP A 123 -12.61 -25.00 -21.04
C ASP A 123 -13.37 -26.32 -21.06
N ALA A 124 -12.69 -27.45 -21.29
CA ALA A 124 -13.33 -28.77 -21.36
C ALA A 124 -13.63 -29.31 -19.97
N SER A 125 -12.66 -29.21 -19.04
CA SER A 125 -12.84 -29.64 -17.65
C SER A 125 -13.47 -28.57 -16.75
N LYS A 126 -13.55 -27.31 -17.22
CA LYS A 126 -13.95 -26.15 -16.42
C LYS A 126 -13.07 -25.98 -15.17
N THR A 127 -11.77 -26.25 -15.32
CA THR A 127 -10.80 -26.13 -14.24
C THR A 127 -9.67 -25.18 -14.59
N CYS A 128 -9.15 -24.52 -13.56
CA CYS A 128 -7.93 -23.73 -13.68
C CYS A 128 -6.72 -24.66 -13.61
N SER A 129 -5.98 -24.80 -14.71
CA SER A 129 -4.77 -25.63 -14.74
C SER A 129 -3.54 -24.90 -14.19
N ASN A 130 -3.49 -23.57 -14.32
CA ASN A 130 -2.44 -22.72 -13.78
C ASN A 130 -3.02 -21.35 -13.40
N ALA A 131 -3.19 -21.14 -12.10
CA ALA A 131 -3.78 -19.93 -11.56
C ALA A 131 -2.90 -18.69 -11.78
N PRO A 132 -3.47 -17.50 -12.02
CA PRO A 132 -2.72 -16.26 -11.92
C PRO A 132 -2.24 -16.06 -10.48
N ILE A 133 -0.95 -15.76 -10.31
CA ILE A 133 -0.35 -15.56 -8.99
C ILE A 133 -0.05 -14.07 -8.78
N PHE A 134 -0.63 -13.51 -7.72
CA PHE A 134 -0.39 -12.16 -7.24
C PHE A 134 0.48 -12.23 -6.00
N ARG A 135 1.81 -12.13 -6.18
CA ARG A 135 2.78 -12.22 -5.09
C ARG A 135 3.47 -10.89 -4.78
N GLY A 136 3.63 -10.56 -3.49
CA GLY A 136 4.60 -9.56 -3.04
C GLY A 136 4.17 -8.11 -3.28
N PHE A 137 2.87 -7.82 -3.23
CA PHE A 137 2.36 -6.46 -3.41
C PHE A 137 1.95 -5.84 -2.06
N THR A 138 2.04 -4.52 -1.93
CA THR A 138 1.75 -3.79 -0.71
C THR A 138 1.02 -2.51 -1.05
N TYR A 139 -0.26 -2.47 -0.76
CA TYR A 139 -1.09 -1.30 -0.97
C TYR A 139 -1.54 -0.71 0.36
N VAL A 140 -1.21 0.55 0.59
CA VAL A 140 -1.61 1.30 1.77
C VAL A 140 -2.24 2.59 1.29
N ASP A 141 -3.54 2.73 1.49
CA ASP A 141 -4.20 4.01 1.18
C ASP A 141 -3.78 5.06 2.22
N ALA A 142 -2.78 5.85 1.87
CA ALA A 142 -2.24 6.91 2.73
C ALA A 142 -3.21 8.10 2.87
N LYS A 143 -4.26 8.19 2.05
CA LYS A 143 -5.20 9.31 2.05
C LYS A 143 -6.36 9.00 3.00
N ARG A 144 -6.10 9.11 4.31
CA ARG A 144 -7.14 9.13 5.38
C ARG A 144 -7.99 10.42 5.36
N ARG A 145 -8.40 10.93 4.19
CA ARG A 145 -9.23 12.15 4.07
C ARG A 145 -10.72 11.80 3.92
N GLY A 146 -11.26 11.12 4.93
CA GLY A 146 -12.69 10.79 5.01
C GLY A 146 -13.10 9.55 4.20
N HIS A 147 -14.30 9.03 4.48
CA HIS A 147 -14.82 7.80 3.87
C HIS A 147 -14.94 7.83 2.34
N ASN A 148 -15.05 9.02 1.74
CA ASN A 148 -15.30 9.18 0.30
C ASN A 148 -14.04 9.18 -0.59
N ASP A 149 -12.85 9.29 0.00
CA ASP A 149 -11.58 9.39 -0.74
C ASP A 149 -10.83 8.04 -0.81
N ARG A 150 -11.41 6.97 -0.27
CA ARG A 150 -10.80 5.64 -0.28
C ARG A 150 -10.72 5.11 -1.72
N VAL A 151 -9.64 4.44 -2.06
CA VAL A 151 -9.61 3.66 -3.30
C VAL A 151 -10.61 2.52 -3.20
N THR A 152 -11.69 2.66 -3.96
CA THR A 152 -12.73 1.66 -4.12
C THR A 152 -12.32 0.67 -5.20
N VAL A 153 -12.44 -0.61 -4.88
CA VAL A 153 -12.31 -1.70 -5.83
C VAL A 153 -13.67 -2.39 -5.91
N GLY A 154 -14.44 -2.07 -6.94
CA GLY A 154 -15.77 -2.64 -7.20
C GLY A 154 -15.74 -3.80 -8.20
N ASN A 155 -16.60 -4.81 -8.04
CA ASN A 155 -16.83 -5.86 -9.04
C ASN A 155 -15.57 -6.60 -9.57
N LEU A 156 -14.47 -6.56 -8.82
CA LEU A 156 -13.22 -7.19 -9.22
C LEU A 156 -13.35 -8.71 -9.13
N ASN A 157 -13.14 -9.43 -10.22
CA ASN A 157 -13.20 -10.89 -10.21
C ASN A 157 -11.81 -11.49 -10.00
N LEU A 158 -11.59 -12.17 -8.88
CA LEU A 158 -10.35 -12.86 -8.51
C LEU A 158 -10.58 -14.38 -8.33
N SER A 159 -11.63 -14.91 -8.96
CA SER A 159 -11.95 -16.33 -8.86
C SER A 159 -10.81 -17.21 -9.34
N ASP A 160 -10.50 -18.27 -8.59
CA ASP A 160 -9.37 -19.20 -8.85
C ASP A 160 -7.98 -18.53 -8.87
N ALA A 161 -7.84 -17.29 -8.35
CA ALA A 161 -6.55 -16.63 -8.26
C ALA A 161 -5.79 -17.03 -6.98
N SER A 162 -4.46 -17.04 -7.06
CA SER A 162 -3.60 -17.22 -5.88
C SER A 162 -2.98 -15.88 -5.49
N MET A 163 -3.25 -15.43 -4.26
CA MET A 163 -2.69 -14.21 -3.69
C MET A 163 -1.72 -14.58 -2.57
N MET A 164 -0.48 -14.13 -2.66
CA MET A 164 0.59 -14.53 -1.75
C MET A 164 1.39 -13.31 -1.30
N GLU A 165 1.88 -13.32 -0.07
CA GLU A 165 2.86 -12.31 0.40
C GLU A 165 2.35 -10.87 0.16
N PHE A 166 1.07 -10.62 0.43
CA PHE A 166 0.44 -9.34 0.12
C PHE A 166 0.04 -8.56 1.35
N THR A 167 0.07 -7.24 1.25
CA THR A 167 -0.41 -6.32 2.29
C THR A 167 -1.41 -5.36 1.70
N ILE A 168 -2.60 -5.27 2.32
CA ILE A 168 -3.58 -4.24 2.02
C ILE A 168 -3.98 -3.53 3.32
N ARG A 169 -3.94 -2.19 3.30
CA ARG A 169 -4.34 -1.36 4.44
C ARG A 169 -5.27 -0.24 4.02
N ASN A 170 -6.32 -0.03 4.81
CA ASN A 170 -7.30 1.04 4.59
C ASN A 170 -8.01 0.95 3.22
N VAL A 171 -8.26 -0.26 2.70
CA VAL A 171 -8.88 -0.47 1.38
C VAL A 171 -10.37 -0.74 1.52
N PHE A 172 -11.17 -0.26 0.56
CA PHE A 172 -12.59 -0.60 0.43
C PHE A 172 -12.82 -1.44 -0.83
N MET A 173 -13.12 -2.72 -0.64
CA MET A 173 -13.40 -3.69 -1.69
C MET A 173 -14.88 -4.07 -1.61
N SER A 174 -15.65 -3.80 -2.67
CA SER A 174 -17.08 -4.13 -2.74
C SER A 174 -17.37 -5.01 -3.94
N ASP A 175 -18.27 -5.97 -3.76
CA ASP A 175 -18.72 -6.90 -4.81
C ASP A 175 -17.56 -7.63 -5.51
N VAL A 176 -16.44 -7.82 -4.80
CA VAL A 176 -15.30 -8.60 -5.31
C VAL A 176 -15.73 -10.05 -5.39
N ARG A 177 -15.17 -10.85 -6.30
CA ARG A 177 -15.44 -12.29 -6.36
C ARG A 177 -14.19 -13.07 -6.01
N LEU A 178 -14.27 -13.85 -4.94
CA LEU A 178 -13.16 -14.62 -4.38
C LEU A 178 -13.40 -16.14 -4.47
N ASP A 179 -14.32 -16.58 -5.32
CA ASP A 179 -14.65 -17.99 -5.54
C ASP A 179 -13.38 -18.82 -5.80
N ARG A 180 -13.06 -19.79 -4.92
CA ARG A 180 -11.84 -20.64 -5.05
C ARG A 180 -10.52 -19.88 -5.10
N ALA A 181 -10.52 -18.60 -4.68
CA ALA A 181 -9.28 -17.87 -4.49
C ALA A 181 -8.51 -18.49 -3.31
N VAL A 182 -7.19 -18.31 -3.31
CA VAL A 182 -6.34 -18.78 -2.21
C VAL A 182 -5.42 -17.68 -1.72
N TRP A 183 -5.40 -17.45 -0.42
CA TRP A 183 -4.57 -16.44 0.24
C TRP A 183 -3.49 -17.08 1.09
N TYR A 184 -2.24 -16.63 0.94
CA TYR A 184 -1.09 -17.06 1.73
C TYR A 184 -0.24 -15.88 2.20
N ASP A 185 0.26 -15.95 3.43
CA ASP A 185 1.25 -15.02 3.99
C ASP A 185 0.84 -13.54 3.80
N CYS A 186 -0.37 -13.19 4.24
CA CYS A 186 -0.98 -11.89 3.94
C CYS A 186 -1.26 -11.02 5.16
N LEU A 187 -1.36 -9.70 4.94
CA LEU A 187 -1.85 -8.74 5.91
C LEU A 187 -3.01 -7.95 5.30
N VAL A 188 -4.17 -8.05 5.92
CA VAL A 188 -5.34 -7.23 5.63
C VAL A 188 -5.66 -6.46 6.90
N GLU A 189 -5.49 -5.14 6.87
CA GLU A 189 -5.65 -4.30 8.06
C GLU A 189 -6.47 -3.05 7.78
N ASP A 190 -7.32 -2.64 8.74
CA ASP A 190 -8.18 -1.47 8.65
C ASP A 190 -9.01 -1.40 7.36
N SER A 191 -9.36 -2.56 6.78
CA SER A 191 -9.95 -2.67 5.43
C SER A 191 -11.38 -3.18 5.49
N TYR A 192 -12.16 -2.91 4.45
CA TYR A 192 -13.51 -3.41 4.25
C TYR A 192 -13.52 -4.30 3.01
N ILE A 193 -13.96 -5.55 3.14
CA ILE A 193 -14.09 -6.48 2.02
C ILE A 193 -15.50 -7.06 2.03
N ASN A 194 -16.26 -6.75 1.00
CA ASN A 194 -17.57 -7.32 0.71
C ASN A 194 -17.51 -8.07 -0.62
N SER A 195 -17.85 -9.35 -0.57
CA SER A 195 -17.80 -10.24 -1.73
C SER A 195 -19.02 -11.13 -1.84
N GLY A 196 -19.62 -11.52 -0.70
CA GLY A 196 -20.55 -12.66 -0.65
C GLY A 196 -19.88 -14.03 -0.89
N TYR A 197 -18.63 -14.05 -1.35
CA TYR A 197 -17.82 -15.25 -1.55
C TYR A 197 -16.53 -15.14 -0.72
N ALA A 198 -16.12 -16.20 -0.05
CA ALA A 198 -14.81 -16.23 0.59
C ALA A 198 -13.79 -17.00 -0.26
N PRO A 199 -12.48 -16.73 -0.08
CA PRO A 199 -11.42 -17.60 -0.57
C PRO A 199 -11.65 -19.05 -0.11
N GLU A 200 -11.28 -20.03 -0.94
CA GLU A 200 -11.33 -21.45 -0.55
C GLU A 200 -10.33 -21.75 0.57
N ARG A 201 -9.20 -21.05 0.61
CA ARG A 201 -8.20 -21.22 1.67
C ARG A 201 -7.52 -19.89 2.02
N ILE A 202 -7.29 -19.69 3.31
CA ILE A 202 -6.53 -18.57 3.87
C ILE A 202 -5.51 -19.14 4.86
N GLU A 203 -4.23 -18.93 4.60
CA GLU A 203 -3.16 -19.48 5.42
C GLU A 203 -2.08 -18.44 5.77
N ASN A 204 -1.60 -18.44 7.03
CA ASN A 204 -0.58 -17.54 7.56
C ASN A 204 -0.91 -16.05 7.34
N CYS A 205 -2.19 -15.70 7.42
CA CYS A 205 -2.65 -14.34 7.20
C CYS A 205 -2.99 -13.62 8.51
N ALA A 206 -2.81 -12.31 8.53
CA ALA A 206 -3.31 -11.42 9.56
C ALA A 206 -4.46 -10.57 9.01
N LEU A 207 -5.67 -10.83 9.48
CA LEU A 207 -6.90 -10.14 9.13
C LEU A 207 -7.29 -9.25 10.34
N ARG A 208 -6.74 -8.04 10.43
CA ARG A 208 -6.82 -7.19 11.63
C ARG A 208 -7.72 -5.98 11.44
N ASN A 209 -8.49 -5.62 12.47
CA ASN A 209 -9.31 -4.39 12.51
C ASN A 209 -10.11 -4.14 11.21
N SER A 210 -10.51 -5.21 10.54
CA SER A 210 -11.08 -5.16 9.19
C SER A 210 -12.48 -5.74 9.21
N VAL A 211 -13.30 -5.39 8.24
CA VAL A 211 -14.68 -5.86 8.13
C VAL A 211 -14.82 -6.77 6.93
N PHE A 212 -15.28 -7.99 7.15
CA PHE A 212 -15.41 -9.04 6.15
C PHE A 212 -16.87 -9.48 6.02
N TYR A 213 -17.49 -9.09 4.90
CA TYR A 213 -18.77 -9.61 4.43
C TYR A 213 -18.51 -10.74 3.42
N LEU A 214 -18.01 -11.86 3.94
CA LEU A 214 -17.66 -13.06 3.17
C LEU A 214 -18.42 -14.28 3.71
N ASP A 215 -18.65 -15.28 2.85
CA ASP A 215 -19.20 -16.58 3.22
C ASP A 215 -18.06 -17.58 3.49
N PHE A 216 -17.68 -17.73 4.76
CA PHE A 216 -16.57 -18.60 5.16
C PHE A 216 -16.95 -20.06 5.37
N ASP A 217 -18.20 -20.49 5.09
CA ASP A 217 -18.67 -21.86 5.40
C ASP A 217 -17.81 -22.97 4.77
N LYS A 218 -17.10 -22.65 3.68
CA LYS A 218 -16.23 -23.57 2.94
C LYS A 218 -14.75 -23.15 2.94
N THR A 219 -14.39 -22.13 3.70
CA THR A 219 -13.02 -21.63 3.72
C THR A 219 -12.16 -22.43 4.69
N GLU A 220 -11.08 -23.01 4.18
CA GLU A 220 -10.04 -23.60 5.01
C GLU A 220 -9.16 -22.50 5.62
N LEU A 221 -9.15 -22.39 6.94
CA LEU A 221 -8.26 -21.47 7.68
C LEU A 221 -7.02 -22.21 8.17
N GLY A 222 -5.84 -21.56 8.09
CA GLY A 222 -4.57 -22.10 8.57
C GLY A 222 -3.70 -21.02 9.22
N ASN A 223 -3.56 -21.01 10.55
CA ASN A 223 -2.78 -19.99 11.28
C ASN A 223 -3.16 -18.56 10.88
N VAL A 224 -4.44 -18.21 11.04
CA VAL A 224 -4.99 -16.90 10.66
C VAL A 224 -5.23 -16.05 11.91
N GLU A 225 -4.60 -14.88 11.99
CA GLU A 225 -4.90 -13.90 13.03
C GLU A 225 -6.15 -13.10 12.63
N VAL A 226 -7.13 -12.97 13.52
CA VAL A 226 -8.39 -12.25 13.25
C VAL A 226 -8.67 -11.09 14.20
N SER A 227 -7.66 -10.62 14.94
CA SER A 227 -7.78 -9.65 16.02
C SER A 227 -8.48 -8.34 15.60
N GLY A 228 -9.51 -7.94 16.35
CA GLY A 228 -10.26 -6.69 16.14
C GLY A 228 -11.14 -6.66 14.88
N SER A 229 -11.19 -7.73 14.10
CA SER A 229 -11.95 -7.77 12.85
C SER A 229 -13.41 -8.18 13.04
N ILE A 230 -14.27 -7.72 12.13
CA ILE A 230 -15.70 -8.03 12.09
C ILE A 230 -15.98 -9.04 10.97
N PHE A 231 -16.70 -10.11 11.26
CA PHE A 231 -17.10 -11.15 10.31
C PHE A 231 -18.60 -11.37 10.33
N THR A 232 -19.24 -11.53 9.17
CA THR A 232 -20.69 -11.81 9.06
C THR A 232 -21.04 -13.28 9.16
N THR A 233 -20.14 -14.13 8.66
CA THR A 233 -20.20 -15.57 8.80
C THR A 233 -18.81 -16.05 9.19
N PHE A 234 -18.74 -17.13 9.96
CA PHE A 234 -17.47 -17.73 10.35
C PHE A 234 -17.68 -19.25 10.47
N PRO A 235 -16.73 -20.09 10.02
CA PRO A 235 -16.98 -21.51 9.89
C PRO A 235 -17.14 -22.15 11.27
N ALA A 236 -18.22 -22.90 11.46
CA ALA A 236 -18.56 -23.52 12.74
C ALA A 236 -17.74 -24.79 13.09
N GLY A 237 -16.86 -25.26 12.19
CA GLY A 237 -16.13 -26.52 12.36
C GLY A 237 -14.67 -26.41 11.89
N GLU A 238 -13.74 -26.68 12.82
CA GLU A 238 -12.27 -26.60 12.68
C GLU A 238 -11.57 -25.25 12.99
N VAL A 239 -12.23 -24.42 13.80
CA VAL A 239 -11.77 -23.63 14.96
C VAL A 239 -10.26 -23.60 15.39
N ALA A 240 -9.47 -24.66 15.20
CA ALA A 240 -8.12 -24.76 15.77
C ALA A 240 -7.05 -23.94 15.02
N ARG A 241 -7.43 -23.18 14.00
CA ARG A 241 -6.49 -22.56 13.06
C ARG A 241 -6.62 -21.05 12.90
N ALA A 242 -7.63 -20.42 13.53
CA ALA A 242 -7.69 -18.98 13.68
C ALA A 242 -7.35 -18.59 15.13
N TRP A 243 -6.71 -17.43 15.31
CA TRP A 243 -6.34 -16.91 16.62
C TRP A 243 -6.55 -15.40 16.71
N ALA A 244 -6.69 -14.88 17.93
CA ALA A 244 -6.80 -13.45 18.16
C ALA A 244 -6.14 -13.08 19.50
N TRP A 245 -5.72 -11.81 19.62
CA TRP A 245 -5.26 -11.32 20.91
C TRP A 245 -6.43 -11.15 21.88
N ALA A 246 -6.22 -11.57 23.13
CA ALA A 246 -7.23 -11.46 24.19
C ALA A 246 -7.65 -10.02 24.53
N ASP A 247 -6.87 -9.02 24.15
CA ASP A 247 -7.18 -7.59 24.30
C ASP A 247 -7.82 -6.97 23.05
N ASN A 248 -7.89 -7.70 21.93
CA ASN A 248 -8.43 -7.23 20.66
C ASN A 248 -9.30 -8.30 19.99
N ARG A 249 -10.49 -8.53 20.55
CA ARG A 249 -11.39 -9.61 20.09
C ARG A 249 -11.90 -9.40 18.66
N PRO A 250 -12.05 -10.46 17.86
CA PRO A 250 -12.89 -10.39 16.68
C PRO A 250 -14.35 -10.23 17.11
N ASN A 251 -15.12 -9.55 16.29
CA ASN A 251 -16.56 -9.50 16.40
C ASN A 251 -17.19 -10.34 15.30
N ILE A 252 -18.01 -11.31 15.69
CA ILE A 252 -18.70 -12.17 14.73
C ILE A 252 -20.17 -11.80 14.81
N SER A 253 -20.62 -11.01 13.84
CA SER A 253 -22.02 -10.65 13.70
C SER A 253 -22.75 -11.86 13.13
N ALA A 254 -23.54 -12.57 13.94
CA ALA A 254 -24.45 -13.57 13.42
C ALA A 254 -25.51 -12.85 12.56
N SER A 255 -25.33 -12.83 11.23
CA SER A 255 -26.30 -12.21 10.32
C SER A 255 -27.56 -13.07 10.10
N GLY A 256 -27.64 -14.24 10.73
CA GLY A 256 -28.86 -15.04 10.85
C GLY A 256 -29.48 -14.84 12.22
N SER A 257 -30.75 -15.22 12.40
CA SER A 257 -31.48 -15.23 13.68
C SER A 257 -30.92 -16.19 14.74
N GLY A 258 -29.60 -16.40 14.73
CA GLY A 258 -28.89 -17.25 15.66
C GLY A 258 -29.01 -16.71 17.06
N SER A 259 -29.40 -17.59 17.98
CA SER A 259 -29.46 -17.26 19.39
C SER A 259 -28.09 -16.80 19.90
N GLU A 260 -28.03 -15.97 20.96
CA GLU A 260 -26.76 -15.59 21.63
C GLU A 260 -25.86 -16.81 21.93
N THR A 261 -26.46 -17.99 22.13
CA THR A 261 -25.76 -19.26 22.29
C THR A 261 -24.88 -19.64 21.08
N GLU A 262 -25.31 -19.37 19.85
CA GLU A 262 -24.49 -19.62 18.65
C GLU A 262 -23.30 -18.66 18.56
N ILE A 263 -23.50 -17.38 18.92
CA ILE A 263 -22.42 -16.38 19.01
C ILE A 263 -21.38 -16.81 20.07
N SER A 264 -21.82 -17.30 21.23
CA SER A 264 -20.92 -17.83 22.27
C SER A 264 -20.14 -19.07 21.81
N ASN A 265 -20.72 -19.89 20.93
CA ASN A 265 -20.06 -21.06 20.35
C ASN A 265 -19.10 -20.68 19.21
N LEU A 266 -19.38 -19.62 18.46
CA LEU A 266 -18.47 -19.06 17.45
C LEU A 266 -17.19 -18.50 18.09
N HIS A 267 -17.28 -17.95 19.31
CA HIS A 267 -16.09 -17.58 20.09
C HIS A 267 -15.26 -18.76 20.59
N ARG A 268 -15.83 -19.99 20.66
CA ARG A 268 -15.02 -21.19 20.90
C ARG A 268 -14.09 -21.49 19.73
N GLY A 269 -14.34 -20.82 18.61
CA GLY A 269 -13.69 -20.88 17.30
C GLY A 269 -12.32 -20.25 17.16
N VAL A 270 -11.89 -19.45 18.13
CA VAL A 270 -10.70 -18.62 18.01
C VAL A 270 -9.80 -18.87 19.21
N THR A 271 -8.55 -19.28 18.95
CA THR A 271 -7.57 -19.42 20.03
C THR A 271 -7.17 -18.04 20.52
N LEU A 272 -7.32 -17.77 21.82
CA LEU A 272 -6.96 -16.48 22.39
C LEU A 272 -5.51 -16.49 22.86
N CYS A 273 -4.73 -15.54 22.36
CA CYS A 273 -3.32 -15.41 22.70
C CYS A 273 -3.14 -14.34 23.77
N ARG A 274 -2.13 -14.54 24.62
CA ARG A 274 -1.76 -13.59 25.68
C ARG A 274 -1.56 -12.20 25.07
N PRO A 275 -2.17 -11.12 25.61
CA PRO A 275 -2.04 -9.79 25.03
C PRO A 275 -0.59 -9.33 25.00
N LEU A 276 -0.27 -8.45 24.06
CA LEU A 276 1.05 -7.88 23.96
C LEU A 276 1.39 -7.08 25.23
N PRO A 277 2.65 -7.09 25.69
CA PRO A 277 3.05 -6.22 26.77
C PRO A 277 2.79 -4.76 26.40
N ALA A 278 2.24 -3.98 27.33
CA ALA A 278 1.94 -2.56 27.09
C ALA A 278 3.16 -1.81 26.54
N GLY A 279 2.96 -1.08 25.43
CA GLY A 279 4.02 -0.35 24.73
C GLY A 279 4.81 -1.19 23.70
N THR A 280 4.51 -2.48 23.57
CA THR A 280 4.99 -3.31 22.46
C THR A 280 4.08 -3.07 21.28
N SER A 281 4.58 -2.41 20.24
CA SER A 281 3.92 -2.49 18.93
C SER A 281 3.97 -3.95 18.48
N LEU A 282 2.90 -4.43 17.85
CA LEU A 282 3.01 -5.61 17.00
C LEU A 282 4.26 -5.42 16.13
N PRO A 283 5.13 -6.45 15.98
CA PRO A 283 6.22 -6.34 15.03
C PRO A 283 5.58 -5.87 13.72
N GLU A 284 6.00 -4.68 13.27
CA GLU A 284 5.60 -4.21 11.96
C GLU A 284 6.11 -5.30 11.03
N GLN A 285 5.17 -6.08 10.47
CA GLN A 285 5.49 -7.10 9.49
C GLN A 285 6.18 -6.31 8.39
N ASP A 286 7.51 -6.41 8.29
CA ASP A 286 8.17 -6.06 7.05
C ASP A 286 7.72 -7.16 6.09
N PRO A 287 6.88 -6.85 5.08
CA PRO A 287 6.39 -7.85 4.15
C PRO A 287 7.54 -8.56 3.40
N ARG A 288 8.78 -8.05 3.49
CA ARG A 288 9.99 -8.65 2.92
C ARG A 288 10.66 -9.66 3.86
N THR A 289 10.44 -9.55 5.17
CA THR A 289 10.93 -10.54 6.12
C THR A 289 9.83 -11.57 6.33
N HIS A 290 9.87 -12.64 5.53
CA HIS A 290 9.05 -13.84 5.72
C HIS A 290 9.44 -14.60 7.01
N GLU A 291 9.71 -13.89 8.11
CA GLU A 291 9.78 -14.53 9.42
C GLU A 291 8.39 -15.09 9.68
N LYS A 292 8.28 -16.41 9.49
CA LYS A 292 7.11 -17.18 9.89
C LYS A 292 6.72 -16.72 11.28
N HIS A 293 5.49 -16.26 11.42
CA HIS A 293 4.94 -15.96 12.72
C HIS A 293 5.08 -17.22 13.56
N ALA A 294 6.02 -17.21 14.50
CA ALA A 294 5.92 -18.10 15.63
C ALA A 294 4.56 -17.76 16.24
N MET A 295 3.62 -18.69 16.19
CA MET A 295 2.36 -18.52 16.91
C MET A 295 2.74 -18.11 18.33
N PRO A 296 2.21 -16.97 18.84
CA PRO A 296 2.46 -16.60 20.21
C PRO A 296 2.01 -17.74 21.13
N GLU A 297 2.44 -17.73 22.39
CA GLU A 297 1.90 -18.68 23.36
C GLU A 297 0.40 -18.41 23.51
N CYS A 298 -0.39 -19.23 22.83
CA CYS A 298 -1.84 -19.15 22.79
C CYS A 298 -2.43 -20.30 23.60
N GLU A 299 -3.48 -20.00 24.34
CA GLU A 299 -4.22 -20.98 25.11
C GLU A 299 -5.66 -21.01 24.59
N ILE A 300 -6.23 -22.20 24.47
CA ILE A 300 -7.66 -22.32 24.15
C ILE A 300 -8.42 -21.93 25.41
N MET A 301 -9.01 -20.74 25.42
CA MET A 301 -9.81 -20.23 26.52
C MET A 301 -11.05 -19.52 25.99
N THR A 302 -12.12 -19.51 26.78
CA THR A 302 -13.32 -18.73 26.46
C THR A 302 -13.06 -17.24 26.65
N TRP A 303 -13.95 -16.40 26.14
CA TRP A 303 -13.83 -14.96 26.30
C TRP A 303 -13.95 -14.52 27.76
N GLU A 304 -14.79 -15.17 28.55
CA GLU A 304 -14.93 -14.93 29.98
C GLU A 304 -13.63 -15.27 30.72
N GLN A 305 -12.97 -16.37 30.33
CA GLN A 305 -11.65 -16.73 30.86
C GLN A 305 -10.58 -15.71 30.46
N ALA A 306 -10.62 -15.21 29.22
CA ALA A 306 -9.72 -14.16 28.77
C ALA A 306 -9.95 -12.82 29.51
N LYS A 307 -11.21 -12.46 29.79
CA LYS A 307 -11.56 -11.29 30.62
C LYS A 307 -10.95 -11.38 32.02
N GLU A 308 -11.07 -12.54 32.63
CA GLU A 308 -10.53 -12.80 33.97
C GLU A 308 -9.00 -12.81 33.98
N ALA A 309 -8.38 -13.44 32.96
CA ALA A 309 -6.93 -13.52 32.83
C ALA A 309 -6.28 -12.17 32.47
N TYR A 310 -6.97 -11.32 31.69
CA TYR A 310 -6.40 -10.11 31.09
C TYR A 310 -7.28 -8.85 31.24
N PRO A 311 -7.63 -8.42 32.47
CA PRO A 311 -8.60 -7.34 32.69
C PRO A 311 -8.12 -5.94 32.25
N LYS A 312 -6.81 -5.72 32.08
CA LYS A 312 -6.21 -4.39 31.81
C LYS A 312 -6.01 -4.05 30.33
N GLY A 313 -6.36 -4.96 29.42
CA GLY A 313 -6.16 -4.77 27.97
C GLY A 313 -7.44 -4.54 27.16
N GLN A 314 -8.62 -4.71 27.76
CA GLN A 314 -9.87 -4.76 27.00
C GLN A 314 -10.13 -3.44 26.26
N LYS A 315 -10.05 -3.46 24.93
CA LYS A 315 -10.57 -2.36 24.10
C LYS A 315 -12.11 -2.40 24.12
N GLU A 316 -12.73 -1.23 24.16
CA GLU A 316 -14.18 -1.08 24.00
C GLU A 316 -14.62 -1.63 22.64
N ASP A 317 -15.88 -2.04 22.53
CA ASP A 317 -16.36 -2.77 21.37
C ASP A 317 -16.23 -1.95 20.08
N PRO A 318 -15.62 -2.52 19.02
CA PRO A 318 -15.38 -1.79 17.78
C PRO A 318 -16.66 -1.41 17.01
N ILE A 319 -17.83 -1.93 17.41
CA ILE A 319 -19.12 -1.65 16.76
C ILE A 319 -19.43 -0.14 16.80
N ASP A 320 -19.15 0.51 17.93
CA ASP A 320 -19.46 1.94 18.10
C ASP A 320 -18.58 2.85 17.22
N ALA A 321 -17.48 2.32 16.65
CA ALA A 321 -16.60 3.07 15.76
C ALA A 321 -17.02 3.01 14.28
N PHE A 322 -17.83 2.03 13.88
CA PHE A 322 -18.31 1.87 12.50
C PHE A 322 -19.77 2.35 12.30
N ASP A 323 -20.62 2.26 13.34
CA ASP A 323 -22.02 2.69 13.28
C ASP A 323 -22.23 4.22 13.42
N GLY A 324 -21.15 5.01 13.43
CA GLY A 324 -21.15 6.46 13.57
C GLY A 324 -21.29 7.29 12.28
N THR A 325 -21.68 6.68 11.15
CA THR A 325 -21.86 7.35 9.84
C THR A 325 -22.98 6.74 9.01
#